data_AF-A0A815UY64-F1
#
_entry.id   AF-A0A815UY64-F1
#
_cell.length_a   1.000
_cell.length_b   1.000
_cell.length_c   1.000
_cell.angle_alpha   90.00
_cell.angle_beta   90.00
_cell.angle_gamma   90.00
#
_symmetry.space_group_name_H-M   'P 1'
#
loop_
_entity.id
_entity.type
_entity.pdbx_description
1 polymer ?
#
loop_
_entity_poly.entity_id
_entity_poly.type
_entity_poly.pdbx_seq_one_letter_code
_entity_poly.pdbx_strand_id
1 'polypeptide(L)' 'SALGNVKHGNMRTIDENLKVCSLTGDLCQCDYRVRLSENGEWYPISRLSRNR' A
#
# COMPACT_ATOMS: atom_id res chain seq x y z
N SER A 1 2.68 26.09 35.46
CA SER A 1 2.81 26.21 33.99
C SER A 1 3.00 24.81 33.43
N ALA A 2 1.97 24.16 32.92
CA ALA A 2 1.46 24.29 31.54
C ALA A 2 2.26 23.44 30.53
N LEU A 3 1.69 22.25 30.28
CA LEU A 3 1.49 21.59 28.98
C LEU A 3 2.70 21.06 28.20
N GLY A 4 2.63 19.75 27.96
CA GLY A 4 3.32 19.06 26.88
C GLY A 4 2.92 17.59 26.81
N ASN A 5 1.62 17.28 26.74
CA ASN A 5 1.12 15.94 26.42
C ASN A 5 1.65 15.53 25.04
N VAL A 6 2.73 14.75 24.98
CA VAL A 6 3.06 13.98 23.78
C VAL A 6 2.10 12.81 23.70
N LYS A 7 0.98 13.12 23.05
CA LYS A 7 -0.02 12.20 22.53
C LYS A 7 0.69 11.01 21.90
N HIS A 8 0.37 9.83 22.41
CA HIS A 8 0.63 8.51 21.83
C HIS A 8 0.60 8.60 20.30
N GLY A 9 1.78 8.63 19.69
CA GLY A 9 1.92 8.47 18.26
C GLY A 9 1.54 7.03 17.98
N ASN A 10 0.29 6.86 17.53
CA ASN A 10 -0.29 5.62 17.07
C ASN A 10 0.72 4.93 16.13
N MET A 11 1.50 3.99 16.66
CA MET A 11 2.32 3.09 15.87
C MET A 11 1.29 2.31 15.07
N ARG A 12 1.02 2.79 13.84
CA ARG A 12 0.09 2.16 12.92
C ARG A 12 0.52 0.70 12.90
N THR A 13 -0.33 -0.16 13.44
CA THR A 13 -0.30 -1.60 13.19
C THR A 13 0.11 -1.72 11.73
N ILE A 14 1.28 -2.31 11.48
CA ILE A 14 1.72 -2.59 10.13
C ILE A 14 0.65 -3.53 9.62
N ASP A 15 -0.33 -2.97 8.90
CA ASP A 15 -1.48 -3.72 8.45
C ASP A 15 -0.90 -4.83 7.58
N GLU A 16 -1.05 -6.10 7.99
CA GLU A 16 -0.45 -7.25 7.29
C GLU A 16 -0.92 -7.35 5.82
N ASN A 17 -1.88 -6.51 5.42
CA ASN A 17 -2.33 -6.34 4.05
C ASN A 17 -1.47 -5.37 3.19
N LEU A 18 -0.49 -4.67 3.77
CA LEU A 18 0.40 -3.79 3.00
C LEU A 18 1.37 -4.62 2.15
N LYS A 19 1.34 -4.40 0.84
CA LYS A 19 2.19 -5.06 -0.15
C LYS A 19 2.89 -4.02 -1.01
N VAL A 20 4.02 -4.40 -1.60
CA VAL A 20 4.70 -3.58 -2.60
C VAL A 20 3.99 -3.76 -3.93
N CYS A 21 3.40 -2.68 -4.47
CA CYS A 21 2.69 -2.74 -5.75
C CYS A 21 3.69 -2.72 -6.92
N SER A 22 3.47 -3.57 -7.94
CA SER A 22 4.45 -3.80 -9.02
C SER A 22 4.72 -2.61 -9.91
N LEU A 23 3.76 -1.69 -10.08
CA LEU A 23 3.91 -0.55 -11.00
C LEU A 23 4.63 0.66 -10.39
N THR A 24 4.50 0.87 -9.08
CA THR A 24 5.05 2.07 -8.42
C THR A 24 6.14 1.76 -7.39
N GLY A 25 6.20 0.51 -6.89
CA GLY A 25 7.14 0.13 -5.85
C GLY A 25 6.76 0.64 -4.44
N ASP A 26 5.59 1.26 -4.30
CA ASP A 26 5.12 1.77 -3.00
C ASP A 26 4.56 0.65 -2.13
N LEU A 27 4.84 0.74 -0.82
CA LEU A 27 4.20 -0.10 0.19
C LEU A 27 2.80 0.44 0.49
N CYS A 28 1.78 -0.19 -0.07
CA CYS A 28 0.38 0.21 0.13
C CYS A 28 -0.58 -0.98 -0.02
N GLN A 29 -1.89 -0.72 0.06
CA GLN A 29 -2.90 -1.76 -0.15
C GLN A 29 -3.07 -2.03 -1.65
N CYS A 30 -2.57 -3.18 -2.12
CA CYS A 30 -2.65 -3.60 -3.52
C CYS A 30 -3.83 -4.57 -3.75
N ASP A 31 -5.08 -4.08 -3.63
CA ASP A 31 -6.29 -4.91 -3.76
C ASP A 31 -6.59 -5.38 -5.21
N TYR A 32 -5.84 -4.87 -6.19
CA TYR A 32 -6.06 -5.13 -7.60
C TYR A 32 -4.88 -5.86 -8.22
N ARG A 33 -5.15 -6.55 -9.33
CA ARG A 33 -4.15 -7.29 -10.09
C ARG A 33 -4.37 -7.12 -11.59
N VAL A 34 -3.26 -7.00 -12.33
CA VAL A 34 -3.23 -6.93 -13.80
C VAL A 34 -2.49 -8.14 -14.33
N ARG A 35 -2.97 -8.69 -15.45
CA ARG A 35 -2.31 -9.80 -16.16
C ARG A 35 -1.66 -9.29 -17.43
N LEU A 36 -0.37 -9.55 -17.61
CA LEU A 36 0.31 -9.22 -18.85
C LEU A 36 0.11 -10.36 -19.86
N SER A 37 -0.24 -10.04 -21.10
CA SER A 37 -0.45 -11.05 -22.15
C SER A 37 0.83 -11.78 -22.55
N GLU A 38 1.99 -11.16 -22.35
CA GLU A 38 3.30 -11.70 -22.75
C GLU A 38 3.68 -12.96 -21.96
N ASN A 39 3.55 -12.90 -20.63
CA ASN A 39 3.95 -14.00 -19.74
C ASN A 39 2.77 -14.66 -19.01
N GLY A 40 1.58 -14.05 -19.07
CA GLY A 40 0.39 -14.54 -18.40
C GLY A 40 0.39 -14.38 -16.87
N GLU A 41 1.39 -13.69 -16.31
CA GLU A 41 1.57 -13.52 -14.86
C GLU A 41 0.69 -12.40 -14.30
N TRP A 42 0.32 -12.52 -13.02
CA TRP A 42 -0.49 -11.54 -12.30
C TRP A 42 0.38 -10.63 -11.43
N TYR A 43 0.20 -9.32 -11.59
CA TYR A 43 0.96 -8.30 -10.87
C TYR A 43 0.05 -7.51 -9.94
N PRO A 44 0.35 -7.43 -8.63
CA PRO A 44 -0.42 -6.63 -7.69
C PRO A 44 -0.23 -5.13 -7.99
N ILE A 45 -1.34 -4.38 -8.02
CA ILE A 45 -1.35 -2.94 -8.27
C ILE A 45 -2.27 -2.21 -7.28
N SER A 46 -1.97 -0.94 -7.06
CA SER A 46 -2.78 -0.09 -6.18
C SER A 46 -4.08 0.33 -6.88
N ARG A 47 -5.05 0.80 -6.10
CA ARG A 47 -6.27 1.43 -6.64
C ARG A 47 -5.94 2.61 -7.55
N LEU A 48 -4.92 3.39 -7.21
CA LEU A 48 -4.50 4.54 -8.00
C LEU A 48 -4.04 4.10 -9.40
N SER A 49 -3.20 3.07 -9.47
CA SER A 49 -2.74 2.53 -10.75
C SER A 49 -3.85 1.90 -11.58
N ARG A 50 -4.86 1.27 -10.94
CA ARG A 50 -6.02 0.73 -11.66
C ARG A 50 -6.88 1.81 -12.31
N ASN A 51 -7.04 2.95 -11.64
CA ASN A 51 -7.92 4.02 -12.10
C ASN A 51 -7.30 4.86 -13.24
N ARG A 52 -5.97 4.87 -13.34
CA ARG A 52 -5.23 5.52 -14.42
C ARG A 52 -5.24 4.66 -15.66
#